data_AF-A0A1G4JKP8-F1
#
_entry.id   AF-A0A1G4JKP8-F1
#
_cell.length_a   1.000
_cell.length_b   1.000
_cell.length_c   1.000
_cell.angle_alpha   90.00
_cell.angle_beta   90.00
_cell.angle_gamma   90.00
#
_symmetry.space_group_name_H-M   'P 1'
#
loop_
_entity.id
_entity.type
_entity.pdbx_description
1 polymer ?
#
loop_
_entity_poly.entity_id
_entity_poly.type
_entity_poly.pdbx_seq_one_letter_code
_entity_poly.pdbx_strand_id
1 'polypeptide(L)'
;MSFHNQFAVAACKNQLIPQQLTNDVFFGPLNSLSQHSFLQSHNIKFFIAVGIPTKRVAQYCSGMSAEHSLVVNFDSAFNPHTPASASETTTTSLYCQTQSKSLALLTAKVSAGMETTYPSRSLTPQPELDQSLYLPAPTYNCNVVTAQGVDKFKIFNDLLTIFKLSNAGNVLVFSSSGNERDLATVLISHILHTNPSTSLMEALQYIKSLRPSLTQCQPESLFWSEGLTEFKDILKSRSIFGTGPMAPPTNAVLSPNAVCLATKRRNDITSDDEDDYSDSTNVTTGSIQVDRSASGTPKARRIATYQSGTIG
;
A
#
# COMPACT_ATOMS: atom_id res chain seq x y z
N MET A 1 -33.09 -27.24 14.44
CA MET A 1 -31.63 -27.26 14.18
C MET A 1 -30.92 -26.62 15.38
N SER A 2 -29.85 -27.22 15.92
CA SER A 2 -29.18 -26.68 17.11
C SER A 2 -28.42 -25.38 16.80
N PHE A 3 -28.28 -24.49 17.78
CA PHE A 3 -27.50 -23.25 17.69
C PHE A 3 -26.05 -23.50 17.22
N HIS A 4 -25.47 -24.63 17.60
CA HIS A 4 -24.13 -25.03 17.18
C HIS A 4 -24.03 -25.22 15.65
N ASN A 5 -25.03 -25.84 15.04
CA ASN A 5 -25.06 -26.03 13.58
C ASN A 5 -25.25 -24.70 12.84
N GLN A 6 -26.07 -23.79 13.37
CA GLN A 6 -26.25 -22.46 12.79
C GLN A 6 -24.96 -21.62 12.87
N PHE A 7 -24.26 -21.68 14.00
CA PHE A 7 -22.97 -21.01 14.18
C PHE A 7 -21.90 -21.58 13.24
N ALA A 8 -21.79 -22.90 13.12
CA ALA A 8 -20.84 -23.54 12.23
C ALA A 8 -21.09 -23.17 10.75
N VAL A 9 -22.35 -23.19 10.31
CA VAL A 9 -22.74 -22.79 8.94
C VAL A 9 -22.45 -21.30 8.70
N ALA A 10 -22.75 -20.42 9.66
CA ALA A 10 -22.44 -19.00 9.55
C ALA A 10 -20.92 -18.74 9.50
N ALA A 11 -20.13 -19.44 10.30
CA ALA A 11 -18.68 -19.37 10.30
C ALA A 11 -18.09 -19.83 8.95
N CYS A 12 -18.58 -20.95 8.39
CA CYS A 12 -18.18 -21.41 7.07
C CYS A 12 -18.55 -20.42 5.97
N LYS A 13 -19.75 -19.82 6.03
CA LYS A 13 -20.20 -18.82 5.06
C LYS A 13 -19.33 -17.56 5.11
N ASN A 14 -18.96 -17.10 6.32
CA ASN A 14 -18.12 -15.92 6.48
C ASN A 14 -16.70 -16.10 5.90
N GLN A 15 -16.18 -17.32 5.85
CA GLN A 15 -14.87 -17.59 5.23
C GLN A 15 -14.89 -17.43 3.70
N LEU A 16 -16.06 -17.54 3.09
CA LEU A 16 -16.25 -17.44 1.64
C LEU A 16 -16.39 -16.00 1.16
N ILE A 17 -16.74 -15.07 2.04
CA ILE A 17 -17.00 -13.67 1.68
C ILE A 17 -15.68 -12.88 1.71
N PRO A 18 -15.38 -12.07 0.67
CA PRO A 18 -14.22 -11.19 0.70
C PRO A 18 -14.33 -10.17 1.84
N GLN A 19 -13.20 -9.87 2.47
CA GLN A 19 -13.10 -8.89 3.54
C GLN A 19 -12.47 -7.61 3.00
N GLN A 20 -12.85 -6.47 3.56
CA GLN A 20 -12.26 -5.18 3.21
C GLN A 20 -11.03 -4.93 4.08
N LEU A 21 -9.88 -4.67 3.46
CA LEU A 21 -8.64 -4.30 4.16
C LEU A 21 -8.57 -2.79 4.35
N THR A 22 -8.80 -2.05 3.27
CA THR A 22 -8.87 -0.59 3.20
C THR A 22 -10.02 -0.18 2.25
N ASN A 23 -10.26 1.11 2.07
CA ASN A 23 -11.35 1.59 1.21
C ASN A 23 -11.31 1.02 -0.22
N ASP A 24 -10.10 0.85 -0.77
CA ASP A 24 -9.89 0.47 -2.17
C ASP A 24 -9.38 -0.98 -2.33
N VAL A 25 -9.07 -1.67 -1.22
CA VAL A 25 -8.46 -3.00 -1.22
C VAL A 25 -9.30 -4.00 -0.43
N PHE A 26 -9.72 -5.05 -1.14
CA PHE A 26 -10.44 -6.20 -0.61
C PHE A 26 -9.54 -7.44 -0.69
N PHE A 27 -9.80 -8.44 0.14
CA PHE A 27 -9.09 -9.70 0.08
C PHE A 27 -9.98 -10.90 0.38
N GLY A 28 -9.66 -12.06 -0.17
CA GLY A 28 -10.48 -13.24 0.03
C GLY A 28 -9.97 -14.52 -0.63
N PRO A 29 -10.78 -15.58 -0.57
CA PRO A 29 -10.48 -16.85 -1.23
C PRO A 29 -10.77 -16.80 -2.74
N LEU A 30 -10.29 -17.78 -3.51
CA LEU A 30 -10.47 -17.87 -4.96
C LEU A 30 -11.95 -17.86 -5.39
N ASN A 31 -12.84 -18.45 -4.60
CA ASN A 31 -14.28 -18.44 -4.88
C ASN A 31 -14.89 -17.03 -4.86
N SER A 32 -14.17 -16.02 -4.36
CA SER A 32 -14.56 -14.60 -4.48
C SER A 32 -14.76 -14.17 -5.93
N LEU A 33 -14.04 -14.78 -6.88
CA LEU A 33 -14.19 -14.49 -8.31
C LEU A 33 -15.58 -14.83 -8.86
N SER A 34 -16.29 -15.77 -8.23
CA SER A 34 -17.66 -16.15 -8.62
C SER A 34 -18.76 -15.26 -8.03
N GLN A 35 -18.42 -14.36 -7.11
CA GLN A 35 -19.38 -13.50 -6.41
C GLN A 35 -19.63 -12.21 -7.21
N HIS A 36 -20.22 -12.33 -8.40
CA HIS A 36 -20.40 -11.20 -9.33
C HIS A 36 -21.10 -9.98 -8.72
N SER A 37 -22.12 -10.20 -7.89
CA SER A 37 -22.84 -9.11 -7.20
C SER A 37 -21.91 -8.30 -6.29
N PHE A 38 -21.05 -8.99 -5.53
CA PHE A 38 -20.05 -8.36 -4.66
C PHE A 38 -19.01 -7.58 -5.48
N LEU A 39 -18.50 -8.19 -6.55
CA LEU A 39 -17.50 -7.55 -7.42
C LEU A 39 -18.06 -6.28 -8.07
N GLN A 40 -19.30 -6.31 -8.52
CA GLN A 40 -19.97 -5.15 -9.12
C GLN A 40 -20.29 -4.07 -8.09
N SER A 41 -20.87 -4.44 -6.94
CA SER A 41 -21.27 -3.47 -5.92
C SER A 41 -20.08 -2.70 -5.32
N HIS A 42 -18.91 -3.34 -5.27
CA HIS A 42 -17.67 -2.73 -4.78
C HIS A 42 -16.77 -2.21 -5.90
N ASN A 43 -17.25 -2.15 -7.14
CA ASN A 43 -16.50 -1.71 -8.32
C ASN A 43 -15.09 -2.34 -8.42
N ILE A 44 -14.99 -3.66 -8.20
CA ILE A 44 -13.72 -4.39 -8.28
C ILE A 44 -13.36 -4.61 -9.75
N LYS A 45 -12.20 -4.09 -10.16
CA LYS A 45 -11.68 -4.17 -11.53
C LYS A 45 -10.26 -4.75 -11.57
N PHE A 46 -9.54 -4.68 -10.46
CA PHE A 46 -8.17 -5.18 -10.34
C PHE A 46 -8.14 -6.42 -9.47
N PHE A 47 -7.38 -7.42 -9.91
CA PHE A 47 -7.31 -8.72 -9.27
C PHE A 47 -5.85 -9.09 -9.07
N ILE A 48 -5.47 -9.43 -7.85
CA ILE A 48 -4.11 -9.88 -7.52
C ILE A 48 -4.21 -11.30 -6.96
N ALA A 49 -3.78 -12.28 -7.75
CA ALA A 49 -3.69 -13.67 -7.32
C ALA A 49 -2.38 -13.90 -6.56
N VAL A 50 -2.42 -14.52 -5.38
CA VAL A 50 -1.24 -14.75 -4.53
C VAL A 50 -1.13 -16.22 -4.16
N GLY A 51 0.01 -16.84 -4.47
CA GLY A 51 0.28 -18.24 -4.13
C GLY A 51 -0.60 -19.23 -4.89
N ILE A 52 -1.11 -18.84 -6.06
CA ILE A 52 -1.87 -19.71 -6.97
C ILE A 52 -1.05 -19.88 -8.25
N PRO A 53 -0.80 -21.12 -8.72
CA PRO A 53 -0.12 -21.34 -9.98
C PRO A 53 -0.81 -20.58 -11.13
N THR A 54 -0.03 -19.87 -11.93
CA THR A 54 -0.52 -18.99 -13.00
C THR A 54 -1.38 -19.74 -14.00
N LYS A 55 -1.02 -21.00 -14.30
CA LYS A 55 -1.83 -21.90 -15.14
C LYS A 55 -3.25 -22.06 -14.62
N ARG A 56 -3.40 -22.21 -13.30
CA ARG A 56 -4.68 -22.36 -12.63
C ARG A 56 -5.47 -21.06 -12.64
N VAL A 57 -4.82 -19.92 -12.38
CA VAL A 57 -5.47 -18.59 -12.46
C VAL A 57 -6.00 -18.34 -13.88
N ALA A 58 -5.21 -18.65 -14.91
CA ALA A 58 -5.61 -18.48 -16.30
C ALA A 58 -6.91 -19.25 -16.64
N GLN A 59 -7.10 -20.43 -16.05
CA GLN A 59 -8.33 -21.21 -16.22
C GLN A 59 -9.54 -20.57 -15.52
N TYR A 60 -9.38 -20.07 -14.28
CA TYR A 60 -10.50 -19.43 -13.57
C TYR A 60 -10.88 -18.07 -14.14
N CYS A 61 -9.89 -17.34 -14.68
CA CYS A 61 -10.09 -16.01 -15.24
C CYS A 61 -10.45 -16.02 -16.73
N SER A 62 -10.55 -17.19 -17.39
CA SER A 62 -10.85 -17.28 -18.82
C SER A 62 -12.22 -16.68 -19.20
N GLY A 63 -13.16 -16.65 -18.25
CA GLY A 63 -14.48 -16.04 -18.43
C GLY A 63 -14.55 -14.55 -18.10
N MET A 64 -13.45 -13.93 -17.66
CA MET A 64 -13.42 -12.52 -17.31
C MET A 64 -13.03 -11.67 -18.53
N SER A 65 -13.76 -10.59 -18.79
CA SER A 65 -13.41 -9.66 -19.87
C SER A 65 -12.11 -8.92 -19.54
N ALA A 66 -11.08 -9.10 -20.37
CA ALA A 66 -9.81 -8.40 -20.24
C ALA A 66 -9.92 -6.87 -20.44
N GLU A 67 -11.02 -6.38 -21.01
CA GLU A 67 -11.29 -4.94 -21.15
C GLU A 67 -11.78 -4.29 -19.86
N HIS A 68 -12.34 -5.09 -18.95
CA HIS A 68 -12.98 -4.62 -17.72
C HIS A 68 -12.32 -5.19 -16.46
N SER A 69 -11.32 -6.03 -16.60
CA SER A 69 -10.64 -6.67 -15.48
C SER A 69 -9.18 -6.92 -15.80
N LEU A 70 -8.32 -6.50 -14.88
CA LEU A 70 -6.88 -6.73 -14.97
C LEU A 70 -6.44 -7.65 -13.84
N VAL A 71 -5.69 -8.70 -14.20
CA VAL A 71 -5.26 -9.75 -13.26
C VAL A 71 -3.75 -9.86 -13.23
N VAL A 72 -3.16 -9.70 -12.05
CA VAL A 72 -1.73 -9.89 -11.79
C VAL A 72 -1.53 -11.09 -10.86
N ASN A 73 -0.53 -11.92 -11.16
CA ASN A 73 -0.28 -13.17 -10.46
C ASN A 73 1.07 -13.09 -9.74
N PHE A 74 1.09 -13.37 -8.44
CA PHE A 74 2.29 -13.63 -7.66
C PHE A 74 2.50 -15.14 -7.57
N ASP A 75 3.36 -15.65 -8.45
CA ASP A 75 3.67 -17.07 -8.64
C ASP A 75 5.17 -17.24 -8.80
N SER A 76 5.86 -17.51 -7.68
CA SER A 76 7.31 -17.66 -7.64
C SER A 76 7.83 -18.91 -8.36
N ALA A 77 6.97 -19.90 -8.59
CA ALA A 77 7.30 -21.13 -9.29
C ALA A 77 6.99 -21.05 -10.79
N PHE A 78 6.46 -19.93 -11.28
CA PHE A 78 6.13 -19.78 -12.69
C PHE A 78 7.40 -19.80 -13.54
N ASN A 79 7.45 -20.76 -14.46
CA ASN A 79 8.47 -20.80 -15.50
C ASN A 79 7.79 -20.93 -16.87
N PRO A 80 7.89 -19.91 -17.75
CA PRO A 80 7.25 -19.88 -19.06
C PRO A 80 7.79 -20.94 -20.02
N HIS A 81 8.97 -21.51 -19.74
CA HIS A 81 9.61 -22.55 -20.56
C HIS A 81 9.28 -23.98 -20.11
N THR A 82 8.48 -24.15 -19.06
CA THR A 82 8.12 -25.49 -18.58
C THR A 82 7.23 -26.18 -19.62
N PRO A 83 7.58 -27.38 -20.10
CA PRO A 83 6.76 -28.11 -21.07
C PRO A 83 5.41 -28.43 -20.42
N ALA A 84 4.35 -27.80 -20.91
CA ALA A 84 2.97 -28.12 -20.57
C ALA A 84 2.33 -28.87 -21.74
N SER A 85 1.15 -29.45 -21.51
CA SER A 85 0.35 -30.00 -22.60
C SER A 85 0.05 -28.90 -23.64
N ALA A 86 -0.06 -29.27 -24.92
CA ALA A 86 -0.18 -28.30 -26.01
C ALA A 86 -1.38 -27.34 -25.82
N SER A 87 -2.52 -27.82 -25.32
CA SER A 87 -3.69 -26.99 -25.04
C SER A 87 -3.48 -26.03 -23.87
N GLU A 88 -2.92 -26.48 -22.74
CA GLU A 88 -2.69 -25.65 -21.55
C GLU A 88 -1.65 -24.56 -21.78
N THR A 89 -0.67 -24.84 -22.65
CA THR A 89 0.36 -23.88 -23.05
C THR A 89 -0.28 -22.69 -23.78
N THR A 90 -1.27 -22.93 -24.65
CA THR A 90 -1.93 -21.88 -25.41
C THR A 90 -2.78 -20.95 -24.54
N THR A 91 -3.58 -21.50 -23.61
CA THR A 91 -4.43 -20.69 -22.72
C THR A 91 -3.60 -19.83 -21.77
N THR A 92 -2.56 -20.41 -21.16
CA THR A 92 -1.71 -19.67 -20.21
C THR A 92 -0.91 -18.59 -20.93
N SER A 93 -0.37 -18.88 -22.12
CA SER A 93 0.38 -17.91 -22.92
C SER A 93 -0.51 -16.74 -23.37
N LEU A 94 -1.71 -17.01 -23.88
CA LEU A 94 -2.67 -15.98 -24.29
C LEU A 94 -3.09 -15.11 -23.09
N TYR A 95 -3.39 -15.75 -21.95
CA TYR A 95 -3.70 -15.05 -20.70
C TYR A 95 -2.57 -14.08 -20.31
N CYS A 96 -1.32 -14.58 -20.26
CA CYS A 96 -0.19 -13.75 -19.88
C CYS A 96 0.01 -12.60 -20.88
N GLN A 97 -0.08 -12.86 -22.18
CA GLN A 97 0.07 -11.83 -23.21
C GLN A 97 -1.00 -10.73 -23.05
N THR A 98 -2.27 -11.11 -22.94
CA THR A 98 -3.38 -10.16 -22.84
C THR A 98 -3.29 -9.33 -21.57
N GLN A 99 -3.09 -9.97 -20.41
CA GLN A 99 -3.03 -9.26 -19.13
C GLN A 99 -1.77 -8.41 -18.98
N SER A 100 -0.63 -8.87 -19.49
CA SER A 100 0.62 -8.08 -19.51
C SER A 100 0.47 -6.82 -20.38
N LYS A 101 -0.17 -6.95 -21.55
CA LYS A 101 -0.48 -5.79 -22.40
C LYS A 101 -1.40 -4.80 -21.69
N SER A 102 -2.45 -5.28 -21.02
CA SER A 102 -3.35 -4.41 -20.25
C SER A 102 -2.63 -3.69 -19.11
N LEU A 103 -1.72 -4.38 -18.41
CA LEU A 103 -0.90 -3.77 -17.35
C LEU A 103 0.03 -2.69 -17.89
N ALA A 104 0.77 -2.98 -18.96
CA ALA A 104 1.65 -2.01 -19.60
C ALA A 104 0.88 -0.75 -20.07
N LEU A 105 -0.31 -0.94 -20.66
CA LEU A 105 -1.17 0.18 -21.07
C LEU A 105 -1.69 0.98 -19.88
N LEU A 106 -2.08 0.32 -18.78
CA LEU A 106 -2.53 1.00 -17.57
C LEU A 106 -1.40 1.84 -16.97
N THR A 107 -0.22 1.25 -16.80
CA THR A 107 0.96 1.93 -16.26
C THR A 107 1.33 3.15 -17.11
N ALA A 108 1.38 3.00 -18.44
CA ALA A 108 1.65 4.11 -19.35
C ALA A 108 0.61 5.24 -19.25
N LYS A 109 -0.68 4.89 -19.12
CA LYS A 109 -1.76 5.88 -18.93
C LYS A 109 -1.63 6.63 -17.61
N VAL A 110 -1.27 5.93 -16.52
CA VAL A 110 -1.05 6.57 -15.21
C VAL A 110 0.14 7.51 -15.28
N SER A 111 1.26 7.09 -15.90
CA SER A 111 2.43 7.95 -16.11
C SER A 111 2.07 9.23 -16.90
N ALA A 112 1.39 9.09 -18.05
CA ALA A 112 1.02 10.22 -18.89
C ALA A 112 -0.09 11.11 -18.29
N GLY A 113 -1.01 10.53 -17.50
CA GLY A 113 -2.09 11.25 -16.83
C GLY A 113 -1.59 12.19 -15.73
N MET A 114 -0.46 11.86 -15.10
CA MET A 114 0.23 12.75 -14.16
C MET A 114 0.87 13.96 -14.87
N GLU A 115 1.15 13.87 -16.16
CA GLU A 115 1.71 14.98 -16.95
C GLU A 115 0.63 15.89 -17.55
N THR A 116 -0.61 15.41 -17.75
CA THR A 116 -1.59 16.06 -18.65
C THR A 116 -2.92 16.47 -18.02
N THR A 117 -3.18 16.16 -16.74
CA THR A 117 -4.43 16.57 -16.07
C THR A 117 -4.34 18.01 -15.54
N TYR A 118 -4.49 19.00 -16.43
CA TYR A 118 -4.75 20.46 -16.24
C TYR A 118 -4.26 21.24 -14.97
N PRO A 119 -3.84 22.52 -15.12
CA PRO A 119 -3.15 23.34 -14.12
C PRO A 119 -4.11 23.97 -13.08
N SER A 120 -5.00 23.19 -12.49
CA SER A 120 -6.04 23.73 -11.62
C SER A 120 -6.59 22.71 -10.62
N ARG A 121 -5.76 22.27 -9.65
CA ARG A 121 -6.18 22.07 -8.23
C ARG A 121 -5.18 21.44 -7.25
N SER A 122 -3.88 21.41 -7.52
CA SER A 122 -2.91 21.26 -6.43
C SER A 122 -2.10 22.54 -6.29
N LEU A 123 -2.21 23.20 -5.14
CA LEU A 123 -1.28 24.27 -4.72
C LEU A 123 0.10 23.72 -4.36
N THR A 124 0.37 22.46 -4.72
CA THR A 124 1.56 21.70 -4.41
C THR A 124 1.96 20.90 -5.65
N PRO A 125 3.26 20.84 -6.01
CA PRO A 125 3.74 19.94 -7.06
C PRO A 125 3.34 18.51 -6.68
N GLN A 126 2.59 17.84 -7.56
CA GLN A 126 2.27 16.44 -7.39
C GLN A 126 3.53 15.63 -7.77
N PRO A 127 4.03 14.73 -6.90
CA PRO A 127 5.24 13.98 -7.18
C PRO A 127 5.03 13.12 -8.42
N GLU A 128 6.07 12.99 -9.26
CA GLU A 128 6.06 12.10 -10.43
C GLU A 128 5.73 10.66 -9.99
N LEU A 129 5.13 9.86 -10.88
CA LEU A 129 4.77 8.47 -10.58
C LEU A 129 5.96 7.70 -9.97
N ASP A 130 7.13 7.82 -10.58
CA ASP A 130 8.35 7.13 -10.15
C ASP A 130 8.82 7.52 -8.74
N GLN A 131 8.48 8.72 -8.26
CA GLN A 131 8.79 9.13 -6.88
C GLN A 131 7.90 8.43 -5.86
N SER A 132 6.71 8.00 -6.29
CA SER A 132 5.73 7.27 -5.45
C SER A 132 6.00 5.77 -5.42
N LEU A 133 6.66 5.23 -6.46
CA LEU A 133 6.96 3.80 -6.57
C LEU A 133 8.28 3.44 -5.86
N TYR A 134 8.51 2.14 -5.63
CA TYR A 134 9.80 1.57 -5.24
C TYR A 134 10.66 1.20 -6.44
N LEU A 135 10.03 0.78 -7.54
CA LEU A 135 10.69 0.44 -8.80
C LEU A 135 10.18 1.36 -9.92
N PRO A 136 10.99 1.62 -10.96
CA PRO A 136 10.57 2.44 -12.09
C PRO A 136 9.31 1.89 -12.77
N ALA A 137 8.41 2.76 -13.20
CA ALA A 137 7.15 2.38 -13.86
C ALA A 137 7.31 1.36 -15.01
N PRO A 138 8.34 1.42 -15.89
CA PRO A 138 8.53 0.44 -16.96
C PRO A 138 8.70 -1.02 -16.50
N THR A 139 9.00 -1.25 -15.22
CA THR A 139 9.10 -2.58 -14.61
C THR A 139 7.75 -3.33 -14.64
N TYR A 140 6.64 -2.59 -14.65
CA TYR A 140 5.28 -3.14 -14.59
C TYR A 140 4.72 -3.42 -15.99
N ASN A 141 5.39 -4.33 -16.72
CA ASN A 141 5.01 -4.74 -18.08
C ASN A 141 4.59 -6.22 -18.20
N CYS A 142 4.70 -6.98 -17.11
CA CYS A 142 4.37 -8.39 -17.04
C CYS A 142 3.34 -8.63 -15.94
N ASN A 143 2.27 -9.35 -16.24
CA ASN A 143 1.24 -9.66 -15.26
C ASN A 143 1.60 -10.82 -14.32
N VAL A 144 2.73 -11.50 -14.54
CA VAL A 144 3.22 -12.56 -13.66
C VAL A 144 4.47 -12.08 -12.94
N VAL A 145 4.38 -12.04 -11.62
CA VAL A 145 5.44 -11.64 -10.70
C VAL A 145 6.02 -12.90 -10.06
N THR A 146 7.28 -13.18 -10.37
CA THR A 146 8.05 -14.31 -9.81
C THR A 146 8.94 -13.89 -8.63
N ALA A 147 8.97 -12.60 -8.30
CA ALA A 147 9.79 -12.03 -7.25
C ALA A 147 9.49 -12.65 -5.87
N GLN A 148 10.54 -12.78 -5.06
CA GLN A 148 10.49 -13.28 -3.69
C GLN A 148 11.11 -12.26 -2.73
N GLY A 149 10.98 -12.50 -1.42
CA GLY A 149 11.55 -11.64 -0.40
C GLY A 149 10.98 -10.21 -0.44
N VAL A 150 11.85 -9.22 -0.21
CA VAL A 150 11.48 -7.80 -0.18
C VAL A 150 10.87 -7.31 -1.49
N ASP A 151 11.37 -7.76 -2.64
CA ASP A 151 10.93 -7.25 -3.93
C ASP A 151 9.48 -7.63 -4.24
N LYS A 152 9.02 -8.79 -3.73
CA LYS A 152 7.59 -9.16 -3.73
C LYS A 152 6.74 -8.06 -3.09
N PHE A 153 7.16 -7.52 -1.95
CA PHE A 153 6.41 -6.48 -1.24
C PHE A 153 6.49 -5.12 -1.90
N LYS A 154 7.65 -4.75 -2.48
CA LYS A 154 7.80 -3.53 -3.27
C LYS A 154 6.84 -3.53 -4.46
N ILE A 155 6.91 -4.59 -5.28
CA ILE A 155 6.05 -4.77 -6.47
C ILE A 155 4.58 -4.78 -6.08
N PHE A 156 4.21 -5.48 -5.02
CA PHE A 156 2.82 -5.51 -4.54
C PHE A 156 2.29 -4.12 -4.17
N ASN A 157 3.05 -3.34 -3.40
CA ASN A 157 2.62 -2.00 -3.00
C ASN A 157 2.64 -0.99 -4.16
N ASP A 158 3.59 -1.12 -5.09
CA ASP A 158 3.63 -0.32 -6.30
C ASP A 158 2.43 -0.59 -7.21
N LEU A 159 2.04 -1.86 -7.39
CA LEU A 159 0.84 -2.22 -8.15
C LEU A 159 -0.42 -1.64 -7.52
N LEU A 160 -0.58 -1.72 -6.18
CA LEU A 160 -1.70 -1.08 -5.49
C LEU A 160 -1.70 0.44 -5.70
N THR A 161 -0.52 1.07 -5.74
CA THR A 161 -0.38 2.50 -6.01
C THR A 161 -0.78 2.84 -7.45
N ILE A 162 -0.32 2.08 -8.44
CA ILE A 162 -0.71 2.24 -9.85
C ILE A 162 -2.23 2.07 -10.03
N PHE A 163 -2.81 1.04 -9.43
CA PHE A 163 -4.25 0.77 -9.51
C PHE A 163 -5.06 1.90 -8.86
N LYS A 164 -4.64 2.38 -7.70
CA LYS A 164 -5.27 3.52 -7.03
C LYS A 164 -5.21 4.79 -7.88
N LEU A 165 -4.03 5.12 -8.42
CA LEU A 165 -3.84 6.31 -9.25
C LEU A 165 -4.61 6.26 -10.57
N SER A 166 -4.90 5.06 -11.09
CA SER A 166 -5.72 4.90 -12.29
C SER A 166 -7.18 5.32 -12.08
N ASN A 167 -7.67 5.34 -10.84
CA ASN A 167 -9.07 5.60 -10.46
C ASN A 167 -10.11 4.75 -11.21
N ALA A 168 -9.73 3.60 -11.78
CA ALA A 168 -10.62 2.79 -12.61
C ALA A 168 -11.48 1.82 -11.79
N GLY A 169 -11.06 1.46 -10.58
CA GLY A 169 -11.79 0.57 -9.68
C GLY A 169 -10.96 0.06 -8.51
N ASN A 170 -11.59 -0.77 -7.68
CA ASN A 170 -11.00 -1.35 -6.49
C ASN A 170 -10.25 -2.66 -6.79
N VAL A 171 -9.40 -3.05 -5.84
CA VAL A 171 -8.53 -4.21 -5.93
C VAL A 171 -9.07 -5.35 -5.08
N LEU A 172 -9.10 -6.57 -5.62
CA LEU A 172 -9.28 -7.80 -4.87
C LEU A 172 -8.01 -8.64 -4.88
N VAL A 173 -7.42 -8.83 -3.70
CA VAL A 173 -6.27 -9.71 -3.48
C VAL A 173 -6.77 -11.08 -3.04
N PHE A 174 -6.51 -12.13 -3.80
CA PHE A 174 -7.05 -13.44 -3.51
C PHE A 174 -6.02 -14.55 -3.57
N SER A 175 -6.25 -15.60 -2.79
CA SER A 175 -5.47 -16.82 -2.74
C SER A 175 -6.40 -18.03 -2.77
N SER A 176 -5.86 -19.26 -2.81
CA SER A 176 -6.68 -20.46 -2.99
C SER A 176 -7.80 -20.60 -1.94
N SER A 177 -7.50 -20.37 -0.66
CA SER A 177 -8.43 -20.48 0.48
C SER A 177 -8.62 -19.17 1.25
N GLY A 178 -7.88 -18.11 0.91
CA GLY A 178 -7.88 -16.83 1.62
C GLY A 178 -7.20 -16.89 3.00
N ASN A 179 -6.63 -18.04 3.39
CA ASN A 179 -6.03 -18.27 4.71
C ASN A 179 -4.53 -18.56 4.63
N GLU A 180 -3.95 -18.47 3.45
CA GLU A 180 -2.55 -18.75 3.21
C GLU A 180 -1.64 -17.68 3.81
N ARG A 181 -0.48 -18.13 4.29
CA ARG A 181 0.58 -17.26 4.81
C ARG A 181 1.01 -16.22 3.77
N ASP A 182 1.18 -16.61 2.52
CA ASP A 182 1.64 -15.73 1.45
C ASP A 182 0.65 -14.58 1.16
N LEU A 183 -0.65 -14.80 1.37
CA LEU A 183 -1.66 -13.73 1.31
C LEU A 183 -1.50 -12.82 2.52
N ALA A 184 -1.40 -13.39 3.73
CA ALA A 184 -1.22 -12.60 4.94
C ALA A 184 0.02 -11.71 4.88
N THR A 185 1.16 -12.19 4.35
CA THR A 185 2.40 -11.40 4.28
C THR A 185 2.28 -10.20 3.35
N VAL A 186 1.67 -10.34 2.17
CA VAL A 186 1.47 -9.19 1.28
C VAL A 186 0.49 -8.18 1.87
N LEU A 187 -0.58 -8.62 2.53
CA LEU A 187 -1.52 -7.72 3.20
C LEU A 187 -0.85 -6.97 4.36
N ILE A 188 -0.01 -7.64 5.16
CA ILE A 188 0.81 -7.00 6.21
C ILE A 188 1.72 -5.94 5.60
N SER A 189 2.39 -6.27 4.49
CA SER A 189 3.27 -5.31 3.81
C SER A 189 2.53 -4.02 3.42
N HIS A 190 1.26 -4.13 3.00
CA HIS A 190 0.43 -2.97 2.67
C HIS A 190 0.01 -2.15 3.88
N ILE A 191 -0.35 -2.80 4.99
CA ILE A 191 -0.64 -2.09 6.24
C ILE A 191 0.57 -1.31 6.71
N LEU A 192 1.77 -1.91 6.67
CA LEU A 192 3.00 -1.24 7.05
C LEU A 192 3.34 -0.08 6.11
N HIS A 193 3.14 -0.26 4.81
CA HIS A 193 3.37 0.79 3.82
C HIS A 193 2.46 2.00 4.06
N THR A 194 1.18 1.75 4.35
CA THR A 194 0.20 2.82 4.62
C THR A 194 0.32 3.41 6.02
N ASN A 195 0.80 2.64 7.00
CA ASN A 195 0.97 3.06 8.39
C ASN A 195 2.38 2.66 8.90
N PRO A 196 3.42 3.46 8.60
CA PRO A 196 4.81 3.10 8.94
C PRO A 196 5.09 2.95 10.44
N SER A 197 4.28 3.57 11.30
CA SER A 197 4.38 3.46 12.77
C SER A 197 3.90 2.11 13.30
N THR A 198 3.08 1.38 12.55
CA THR A 198 2.47 0.11 12.98
C THR A 198 3.52 -1.00 13.14
N SER A 199 3.42 -1.78 14.21
CA SER A 199 4.23 -2.97 14.43
C SER A 199 3.79 -4.14 13.52
N LEU A 200 4.70 -5.07 13.23
CA LEU A 200 4.36 -6.30 12.49
C LEU A 200 3.24 -7.09 13.22
N MET A 201 3.28 -7.07 14.55
CA MET A 201 2.30 -7.76 15.39
C MET A 201 0.91 -7.11 15.30
N GLU A 202 0.83 -5.78 15.38
CA GLU A 202 -0.44 -5.05 15.23
C GLU A 202 -1.04 -5.25 13.85
N ALA A 203 -0.23 -5.19 12.79
CA ALA A 203 -0.68 -5.46 11.42
C ALA A 203 -1.25 -6.87 11.27
N LEU A 204 -0.57 -7.88 11.85
CA LEU A 204 -1.06 -9.26 11.87
C LEU A 204 -2.36 -9.39 12.68
N GLN A 205 -2.45 -8.74 13.84
CA GLN A 205 -3.66 -8.76 14.67
C GLN A 205 -4.84 -8.12 13.96
N TYR A 206 -4.63 -7.01 13.23
CA TYR A 206 -5.65 -6.37 12.42
C TYR A 206 -6.17 -7.32 11.32
N ILE A 207 -5.28 -7.99 10.59
CA ILE A 207 -5.73 -8.97 9.58
C ILE A 207 -6.48 -10.13 10.23
N LYS A 208 -6.02 -10.62 11.40
CA LYS A 208 -6.70 -11.68 12.15
C LYS A 208 -8.09 -11.24 12.66
N SER A 209 -8.30 -9.96 12.99
CA SER A 209 -9.61 -9.47 13.39
C SER A 209 -10.59 -9.42 12.21
N LEU A 210 -10.09 -9.10 11.00
CA LEU A 210 -10.88 -9.14 9.77
C LEU A 210 -11.15 -10.58 9.30
N ARG A 211 -10.19 -11.49 9.49
CA ARG A 211 -10.29 -12.89 9.06
C ARG A 211 -9.73 -13.85 10.13
N PRO A 212 -10.57 -14.26 11.10
CA PRO A 212 -10.14 -15.12 12.22
C PRO A 212 -9.62 -16.50 11.82
N SER A 213 -9.92 -16.98 10.61
CA SER A 213 -9.39 -18.25 10.08
C SER A 213 -7.87 -18.20 9.80
N LEU A 214 -7.24 -17.03 9.80
CA LEU A 214 -5.78 -16.86 9.72
C LEU A 214 -5.05 -17.16 11.04
N THR A 215 -5.75 -17.61 12.07
CA THR A 215 -5.18 -17.93 13.39
C THR A 215 -4.07 -18.99 13.36
N GLN A 216 -4.05 -19.86 12.34
CA GLN A 216 -3.02 -20.89 12.17
C GLN A 216 -1.65 -20.34 11.73
N CYS A 217 -1.56 -19.08 11.27
CA CYS A 217 -0.28 -18.44 10.97
C CYS A 217 0.45 -18.07 12.27
N GLN A 218 1.53 -18.80 12.56
CA GLN A 218 2.44 -18.50 13.67
C GLN A 218 3.29 -17.26 13.34
N PRO A 219 3.38 -16.25 14.23
CA PRO A 219 4.04 -14.97 13.94
C PRO A 219 5.52 -15.14 13.54
N GLU A 220 6.24 -16.01 14.24
CA GLU A 220 7.66 -16.27 14.01
C GLU A 220 7.91 -16.80 12.59
N SER A 221 7.13 -17.79 12.17
CA SER A 221 7.21 -18.38 10.83
C SER A 221 6.83 -17.44 9.70
N LEU A 222 6.20 -16.30 10.01
CA LEU A 222 5.72 -15.33 9.03
C LEU A 222 6.71 -14.17 8.88
N PHE A 223 7.26 -13.68 10.00
CA PHE A 223 8.15 -12.52 10.00
C PHE A 223 9.55 -12.85 9.48
N TRP A 224 10.08 -14.03 9.81
CA TRP A 224 11.46 -14.41 9.48
C TRP A 224 11.65 -15.02 8.08
N SER A 225 10.57 -15.49 7.47
CA SER A 225 10.63 -16.35 6.28
C SER A 225 10.51 -15.64 4.93
N GLU A 226 10.04 -14.38 4.90
CA GLU A 226 9.70 -13.70 3.64
C GLU A 226 10.30 -12.30 3.48
N GLY A 227 11.19 -11.84 4.38
CA GLY A 227 11.80 -10.52 4.26
C GLY A 227 10.89 -9.35 4.70
N LEU A 228 9.81 -9.62 5.46
CA LEU A 228 8.92 -8.58 5.97
C LEU A 228 9.61 -7.62 6.95
N THR A 229 10.50 -8.15 7.79
CA THR A 229 11.30 -7.33 8.71
C THR A 229 12.21 -6.38 7.93
N GLU A 230 12.89 -6.89 6.90
CA GLU A 230 13.74 -6.09 6.02
C GLU A 230 12.93 -5.02 5.26
N PHE A 231 11.77 -5.38 4.73
CA PHE A 231 10.86 -4.42 4.10
C PHE A 231 10.41 -3.33 5.08
N LYS A 232 10.11 -3.68 6.33
CA LYS A 232 9.77 -2.71 7.37
C LYS A 232 10.93 -1.75 7.66
N ASP A 233 12.16 -2.24 7.68
CA ASP A 233 13.33 -1.40 7.91
C ASP A 233 13.58 -0.44 6.73
N ILE A 234 13.31 -0.86 5.50
CA ILE A 234 13.28 0.02 4.31
C ILE A 234 12.20 1.11 4.44
N LEU A 235 11.02 0.80 4.99
CA LEU A 235 9.98 1.80 5.23
C LEU A 235 10.43 2.85 6.26
N LYS A 236 11.10 2.43 7.33
CA LYS A 236 11.63 3.35 8.35
C LYS A 236 12.69 4.27 7.77
N SER A 237 13.63 3.74 6.96
CA SER A 237 14.66 4.58 6.36
C SER A 237 14.04 5.62 5.41
N ARG A 238 13.05 5.24 4.60
CA ARG A 238 12.33 6.19 3.72
C ARG A 238 11.56 7.26 4.53
N SER A 239 11.02 6.91 5.70
CA SER A 239 10.33 7.86 6.59
C SER A 239 11.29 8.81 7.33
N ILE A 240 12.48 8.35 7.72
CA ILE A 240 13.47 9.15 8.45
C ILE A 240 14.13 10.19 7.53
N PHE A 241 14.34 9.85 6.26
CA PHE A 241 14.86 10.79 5.26
C PHE A 241 13.75 11.60 4.55
N GLY A 242 12.48 11.42 4.93
CA GLY A 242 11.31 11.95 4.24
C GLY A 242 10.64 13.20 4.85
N THR A 243 11.23 13.83 5.86
CA THR A 243 10.69 15.09 6.42
C THR A 243 11.47 16.32 5.91
N GLY A 244 11.02 16.89 4.78
CA GLY A 244 11.48 18.18 4.27
C GLY A 244 11.49 18.24 2.73
N PRO A 245 11.18 19.39 2.10
CA PRO A 245 11.01 19.47 0.66
C PRO A 245 12.30 19.15 -0.08
N MET A 246 12.21 18.21 -1.02
CA MET A 246 13.06 18.05 -2.21
C MET A 246 14.58 18.18 -2.00
N ALA A 247 15.25 17.05 -1.82
CA ALA A 247 16.62 16.90 -2.32
C ALA A 247 16.70 15.57 -3.10
N PRO A 248 17.21 15.58 -4.36
CA PRO A 248 17.36 14.35 -5.12
C PRO A 248 18.47 13.50 -4.49
N PRO A 249 18.36 12.15 -4.54
CA PRO A 249 19.44 11.28 -4.12
C PRO A 249 20.60 11.42 -5.11
N THR A 250 21.69 12.05 -4.70
CA THR A 250 22.96 11.93 -5.40
C THR A 250 23.46 10.49 -5.24
N ASN A 251 23.33 9.72 -6.31
CA ASN A 251 24.06 8.48 -6.49
C ASN A 251 25.56 8.76 -6.33
N ALA A 252 26.15 8.37 -5.20
CA ALA A 252 27.58 8.27 -5.03
C ALA A 252 28.10 7.06 -5.83
N VAL A 253 28.14 7.21 -7.16
CA VAL A 253 29.02 6.41 -8.01
C VAL A 253 30.31 7.19 -8.12
N LEU A 254 31.33 6.74 -7.40
CA LEU A 254 32.72 7.17 -7.57
C LEU A 254 33.14 6.86 -9.02
N SER A 255 33.17 7.88 -9.86
CA SER A 255 33.87 7.85 -11.15
C SER A 255 34.97 8.91 -11.11
N PRO A 256 36.25 8.54 -11.21
CA PRO A 256 37.36 9.48 -11.18
C PRO A 256 37.56 10.01 -12.59
N ASN A 257 37.21 11.27 -12.82
CA ASN A 257 37.81 12.18 -13.82
C ASN A 257 36.85 13.33 -14.13
N ALA A 258 37.13 14.52 -13.59
CA ALA A 258 36.96 15.79 -14.31
C ALA A 258 37.42 16.97 -13.43
N VAL A 259 38.69 17.31 -13.58
CA VAL A 259 39.29 18.66 -13.66
C VAL A 259 38.56 19.80 -12.93
N CYS A 260 39.20 20.21 -11.84
CA CYS A 260 39.07 21.51 -11.19
C CYS A 260 39.39 22.65 -12.18
N LEU A 261 38.45 23.57 -12.40
CA LEU A 261 38.72 24.86 -13.04
C LEU A 261 38.12 25.99 -12.20
N ALA A 262 39.03 26.66 -11.51
CA ALA A 262 38.82 27.96 -10.89
C ALA A 262 38.93 29.08 -11.94
N THR A 263 37.99 30.03 -11.89
CA THR A 263 38.12 31.37 -12.50
C THR A 263 37.18 32.31 -11.75
N LYS A 264 37.69 33.14 -10.81
CA LYS A 264 38.33 34.45 -10.99
C LYS A 264 37.32 35.62 -11.02
N ARG A 265 37.23 36.27 -9.86
CA ARG A 265 37.16 37.73 -9.58
C ARG A 265 36.52 38.66 -10.62
N ARG A 266 35.55 39.45 -10.17
CA ARG A 266 35.54 40.91 -10.40
C ARG A 266 34.92 41.64 -9.20
N ASN A 267 35.44 42.84 -8.99
CA ASN A 267 35.46 43.69 -7.82
C ASN A 267 34.51 44.89 -8.01
N ASP A 268 34.38 45.71 -6.95
CA ASP A 268 34.01 47.15 -6.91
C ASP A 268 32.51 47.50 -6.73
N ILE A 269 32.04 48.50 -5.95
CA ILE A 269 32.63 49.57 -5.09
C ILE A 269 31.48 50.31 -4.31
N THR A 270 31.71 50.67 -3.02
CA THR A 270 31.22 51.83 -2.17
C THR A 270 29.70 52.11 -1.95
N SER A 271 29.20 52.70 -0.85
CA SER A 271 29.72 53.79 0.01
C SER A 271 29.16 53.81 1.46
N ASP A 272 29.99 54.32 2.38
CA ASP A 272 29.81 55.20 3.57
C ASP A 272 28.41 55.47 4.18
N ASP A 273 28.26 55.33 5.50
CA ASP A 273 28.54 56.41 6.48
C ASP A 273 28.47 55.87 7.94
N GLU A 274 29.35 56.39 8.79
CA GLU A 274 29.46 56.12 10.23
C GLU A 274 28.65 57.14 11.07
N ASP A 275 28.33 56.81 12.33
CA ASP A 275 28.54 57.69 13.51
C ASP A 275 27.88 57.13 14.81
N ASP A 276 28.74 56.61 15.69
CA ASP A 276 28.94 56.79 17.14
C ASP A 276 27.83 57.17 18.18
N TYR A 277 27.85 56.35 19.26
CA TYR A 277 27.80 56.60 20.73
C TYR A 277 26.73 57.44 21.44
N SER A 278 26.05 56.81 22.43
CA SER A 278 26.19 57.03 23.90
C SER A 278 24.96 56.44 24.64
N ASP A 279 25.10 55.34 25.39
CA ASP A 279 25.34 55.25 26.84
C ASP A 279 24.19 55.76 27.75
N SER A 280 23.58 54.84 28.54
CA SER A 280 23.20 55.03 29.96
C SER A 280 22.31 53.89 30.51
N THR A 281 22.97 53.01 31.28
CA THR A 281 22.67 52.55 32.67
C THR A 281 21.33 51.89 33.13
N ASN A 282 21.56 50.82 33.91
CA ASN A 282 20.90 50.37 35.17
C ASN A 282 19.88 49.20 35.22
N VAL A 283 20.44 48.00 35.51
CA VAL A 283 20.18 47.04 36.60
C VAL A 283 18.90 47.22 37.45
N THR A 284 18.09 46.15 37.63
CA THR A 284 17.95 45.30 38.86
C THR A 284 16.53 44.70 39.09
N THR A 285 16.50 43.38 39.35
CA THR A 285 15.56 42.58 40.20
C THR A 285 14.06 42.46 39.90
N GLY A 286 13.55 41.22 40.00
CA GLY A 286 12.26 40.98 40.64
C GLY A 286 11.43 39.78 40.16
N SER A 287 11.77 38.59 40.65
CA SER A 287 10.92 37.39 40.85
C SER A 287 9.41 37.65 40.99
N ILE A 288 8.55 36.95 40.22
CA ILE A 288 7.16 36.63 40.61
C ILE A 288 6.81 35.18 40.29
N GLN A 289 6.16 34.58 41.30
CA GLN A 289 5.86 33.19 41.57
C GLN A 289 4.84 32.50 40.67
N VAL A 290 4.99 31.19 40.70
CA VAL A 290 4.03 30.10 40.54
C VAL A 290 2.91 30.18 41.59
N ASP A 291 1.65 30.07 41.15
CA ASP A 291 0.57 29.23 41.72
C ASP A 291 -0.81 29.80 41.37
N ARG A 292 -1.66 28.98 40.76
CA ARG A 292 -2.97 28.61 41.34
C ARG A 292 -3.75 27.63 40.46
N SER A 293 -4.04 26.50 41.09
CA SER A 293 -4.98 25.45 40.73
C SER A 293 -6.42 25.96 40.55
N ALA A 294 -7.18 25.34 39.65
CA ALA A 294 -8.62 25.16 39.82
C ALA A 294 -9.10 23.88 39.14
N SER A 295 -9.52 22.96 40.01
CA SER A 295 -10.21 21.70 39.75
C SER A 295 -11.59 21.95 39.14
N GLY A 296 -11.95 21.16 38.11
CA GLY A 296 -13.27 21.18 37.49
C GLY A 296 -13.63 19.81 36.92
N THR A 297 -14.35 19.01 37.71
CA THR A 297 -14.92 17.71 37.31
C THR A 297 -16.07 17.87 36.31
N PRO A 298 -16.19 17.03 35.26
CA PRO A 298 -17.40 16.98 34.44
C PRO A 298 -18.50 16.10 35.08
N LYS A 299 -19.71 16.67 35.15
CA LYS A 299 -20.95 16.01 35.62
C LYS A 299 -21.35 14.84 34.73
N ALA A 300 -21.65 13.70 35.36
CA ALA A 300 -22.29 12.54 34.76
C ALA A 300 -23.74 12.86 34.33
N ARG A 301 -24.08 12.50 33.08
CA ARG A 301 -25.42 12.64 32.50
C ARG A 301 -26.22 11.36 32.74
N ARG A 302 -27.33 11.48 33.47
CA ARG A 302 -28.28 10.39 33.78
C ARG A 302 -29.16 10.12 32.55
N ILE A 303 -29.14 8.90 32.02
CA ILE A 303 -30.04 8.43 30.95
C ILE A 303 -31.28 7.84 31.62
N ALA A 304 -32.46 8.33 31.25
CA ALA A 304 -33.75 7.80 31.67
C ALA A 304 -34.22 6.71 30.69
N THR A 305 -34.53 5.54 31.23
CA THR A 305 -35.16 4.41 30.54
C THR A 305 -36.68 4.62 30.51
N TYR A 306 -37.26 4.73 29.31
CA TYR A 306 -38.70 4.60 29.10
C TYR A 306 -39.04 3.10 28.98
N GLN A 307 -39.80 2.57 29.94
CA GLN A 307 -40.50 1.30 29.79
C GLN A 307 -41.85 1.56 29.11
N SER A 308 -42.06 0.98 27.92
CA SER A 308 -43.39 0.81 27.35
C SER A 308 -44.00 -0.49 27.88
N GLY A 309 -45.03 -0.37 28.72
CA GLY A 309 -45.90 -1.47 29.10
C GLY A 309 -47.31 -1.21 28.56
N THR A 310 -47.76 -2.07 27.66
CA THR A 310 -49.14 -2.13 27.16
C THR A 310 -49.87 -3.24 27.90
N ILE A 311 -51.20 -3.13 27.94
CA ILE A 311 -52.26 -4.14 28.21
C ILE A 311 -52.98 -3.94 29.54
N GLY A 312 -54.29 -3.64 29.44
CA GLY A 312 -55.26 -3.65 30.54
C GLY A 312 -56.20 -2.47 30.47
#